data_AF-A0A9D8NLF1-F1
#
_entry.id   AF-A0A9D8NLF1-F1
#
_cell.length_a   1.000
_cell.length_b   1.000
_cell.length_c   1.000
_cell.angle_alpha   90.00
_cell.angle_beta   90.00
_cell.angle_gamma   90.00
#
_symmetry.space_group_name_H-M   'P 1'
#
loop_
_entity.id
_entity.type
_entity.pdbx_description
1 polymer ?
#
loop_
_entity_poly.entity_id
_entity_poly.type
_entity_poly.pdbx_seq_one_letter_code
_entity_poly.pdbx_strand_id
1 'polypeptide(L)' 'IAAIIGVINPVLRGWGFEALFFLAAILAVLGFYLRSNAKDKVQDAKAVGIDLELFKTDSTFNWGALGVIVILAILYIFLW' A
#
# COMPACT_ATOMS: atom_id res chain seq x y z
N ILE A 1 -3.43 5.32 12.05
CA ILE A 1 -3.66 5.31 13.52
C ILE A 1 -2.66 6.22 14.23
N ALA A 2 -1.34 6.03 14.07
CA ALA A 2 -0.33 6.88 14.72
C ALA A 2 -0.44 8.38 14.39
N ALA A 3 -0.65 8.77 13.12
CA ALA A 3 -0.81 10.18 12.75
C ALA A 3 -2.07 10.84 13.38
N ILE A 4 -3.15 10.08 13.51
CA ILE A 4 -4.40 10.53 14.15
C ILE A 4 -4.19 10.74 15.66
N ILE A 5 -3.52 9.80 16.32
CA ILE A 5 -3.12 9.94 17.73
C ILE A 5 -2.21 11.16 17.92
N GLY A 6 -1.29 11.40 16.97
CA GLY A 6 -0.40 12.55 16.96
C GLY A 6 -1.14 13.89 16.96
N VAL A 7 -2.20 14.04 16.15
CA VAL A 7 -2.99 15.29 16.09
C VAL A 7 -3.74 15.58 17.40
N ILE A 8 -4.24 14.53 18.06
CA ILE A 8 -5.01 14.64 19.30
C ILE A 8 -4.08 15.03 20.46
N ASN A 9 -2.84 14.53 20.47
CA ASN A 9 -1.85 14.81 21.50
C ASN A 9 -1.28 16.25 21.35
N PRO A 10 -1.37 17.12 22.38
CA PRO A 10 -0.93 18.51 22.28
C PRO A 10 0.58 18.67 22.04
N VAL A 11 1.41 17.70 22.45
CA VAL A 11 2.87 17.72 22.24
C VAL A 11 3.23 17.32 20.81
N LEU A 12 2.51 16.34 20.24
CA LEU A 12 2.80 15.77 18.93
C LEU A 12 1.96 16.37 17.80
N ARG A 13 1.10 17.35 18.11
CA ARG A 13 0.08 17.89 17.20
C ARG A 13 0.66 18.39 15.89
N GLY A 14 1.79 19.10 15.93
CA GLY A 14 2.46 19.60 14.72
C GLY A 14 2.84 18.47 13.77
N TRP A 15 3.59 17.48 14.26
CA TRP A 15 4.01 16.32 13.48
C TRP A 15 2.82 15.46 13.01
N GLY A 16 1.77 15.34 13.84
CA GLY A 16 0.54 14.67 13.46
C GLY A 16 -0.18 15.34 12.28
N PHE A 17 -0.26 16.68 12.29
CA PHE A 17 -0.88 17.45 11.21
C PHE A 17 -0.08 17.35 9.92
N GLU A 18 1.25 17.50 9.99
CA GLU A 18 2.15 17.37 8.84
C GLU A 18 2.03 15.98 8.19
N ALA A 19 2.02 14.92 9.01
CA ALA A 19 1.89 13.54 8.53
C ALA A 19 0.53 13.28 7.86
N LEU A 20 -0.57 13.80 8.42
CA LEU A 20 -1.90 13.67 7.81
C LEU A 20 -2.02 14.49 6.52
N PHE A 21 -1.47 15.69 6.49
CA PHE A 21 -1.47 16.52 5.29
C PHE A 21 -0.71 15.83 4.15
N PHE A 22 0.47 15.30 4.43
CA PHE A 22 1.25 14.54 3.44
C PHE A 22 0.53 13.29 2.94
N LEU A 23 -0.04 12.50 3.86
CA LEU A 23 -0.83 11.32 3.51
C LEU A 23 -2.03 11.68 2.64
N ALA A 24 -2.77 12.72 3.02
CA ALA A 24 -3.93 13.20 2.27
C ALA A 24 -3.54 13.67 0.87
N ALA A 25 -2.42 14.38 0.73
CA ALA A 25 -1.92 14.82 -0.56
C ALA A 25 -1.57 13.64 -1.48
N ILE A 26 -0.87 12.63 -0.97
CA ILE A 26 -0.54 11.42 -1.76
C ILE A 26 -1.81 10.69 -2.17
N LEU A 27 -2.74 10.47 -1.24
CA LEU A 27 -3.99 9.77 -1.54
C LEU A 27 -4.86 10.55 -2.53
N ALA A 28 -4.87 11.88 -2.45
CA ALA A 28 -5.57 12.72 -3.39
C ALA A 28 -4.98 12.59 -4.80
N VAL A 29 -3.65 12.70 -4.95
CA VAL A 29 -2.96 12.53 -6.24
C VAL A 29 -3.21 11.14 -6.82
N LEU A 30 -3.11 10.09 -6.01
CA LEU A 30 -3.40 8.72 -6.43
C LEU A 30 -4.86 8.59 -6.89
N GLY A 31 -5.80 9.17 -6.14
CA GLY A 31 -7.22 9.19 -6.50
C GLY A 31 -7.49 9.92 -7.82
N PHE A 32 -6.80 11.03 -8.08
CA PHE A 32 -6.87 11.73 -9.35
C PHE A 32 -6.40 10.86 -10.51
N TYR A 33 -5.24 10.19 -10.37
CA TYR A 33 -4.73 9.30 -11.41
C TYR A 33 -5.67 8.11 -11.67
N LEU A 34 -6.14 7.44 -10.62
CA LEU A 34 -7.06 6.31 -10.76
C LEU A 34 -8.38 6.74 -11.42
N ARG A 35 -8.91 7.90 -11.04
CA ARG A 35 -10.14 8.44 -11.64
C ARG A 35 -9.95 8.83 -13.10
N SER A 36 -8.81 9.42 -13.46
CA SER A 36 -8.50 9.74 -14.86
C SER A 36 -8.42 8.45 -15.67
N ASN A 37 -7.57 7.51 -15.24
CA ASN A 37 -7.37 6.23 -15.91
C ASN A 37 -8.68 5.43 -16.08
N ALA A 38 -9.60 5.52 -15.11
CA ALA A 38 -10.88 4.82 -15.19
C ALA A 38 -11.92 5.50 -16.13
N LYS A 39 -11.78 6.79 -16.42
CA LYS A 39 -12.74 7.57 -17.23
C LYS A 39 -12.22 7.93 -18.61
N ASP A 40 -10.91 7.83 -18.83
CA ASP A 40 -10.30 8.11 -20.12
C ASP A 40 -10.72 7.06 -21.15
N LYS A 41 -11.14 7.54 -22.33
CA LYS A 41 -11.66 6.69 -23.41
C LYS A 41 -10.56 5.96 -24.19
N VAL A 42 -9.31 6.35 -23.96
CA VAL A 42 -8.13 5.87 -24.68
C VAL A 42 -7.09 5.47 -23.63
N GLN A 43 -6.59 4.25 -23.74
CA GLN A 43 -5.50 3.76 -22.91
C GLN A 43 -4.17 4.36 -23.40
N ASP A 44 -3.24 4.64 -22.49
CA ASP A 44 -1.90 5.11 -22.85
C ASP A 44 -1.24 4.12 -23.82
N ALA A 45 -0.61 4.64 -24.88
CA ALA A 45 0.12 3.85 -25.87
C ALA A 45 1.28 3.05 -25.26
N LYS A 46 1.78 3.47 -24.08
CA LYS A 46 2.82 2.77 -23.31
C LYS A 46 2.27 1.91 -22.18
N ALA A 47 0.95 1.75 -22.06
CA ALA A 47 0.38 0.94 -21.02
C ALA A 47 0.80 -0.53 -21.18
N VAL A 48 1.40 -1.10 -20.15
CA VAL A 48 1.70 -2.53 -20.08
C VAL A 48 0.38 -3.28 -19.93
N GLY A 49 0.10 -4.21 -20.84
CA GLY A 49 -1.06 -5.10 -20.72
C GLY A 49 -0.95 -5.93 -19.45
N ILE A 50 -2.01 -5.96 -18.64
CA ILE A 50 -2.06 -6.80 -17.46
C ILE A 50 -2.46 -8.20 -17.91
N ASP A 51 -1.49 -9.11 -17.92
CA ASP A 51 -1.73 -10.54 -18.06
C ASP A 51 -1.79 -11.18 -16.67
N LEU A 52 -2.98 -11.64 -16.27
CA LEU A 52 -3.19 -12.29 -14.98
C LEU A 52 -2.54 -13.67 -14.91
N GLU A 53 -2.25 -14.31 -16.04
CA GLU A 53 -1.57 -15.60 -16.08
C GLU A 53 -0.11 -15.47 -15.66
N LEU A 54 0.51 -14.31 -15.92
CA LEU A 54 1.89 -14.02 -15.51
C LEU A 54 2.07 -14.03 -13.98
N PHE A 55 1.00 -13.75 -13.23
CA PHE A 55 1.01 -13.77 -11.76
C PHE A 55 0.63 -15.12 -11.16
N LYS A 56 0.23 -16.11 -11.97
CA LYS A 56 -0.10 -17.45 -11.47
C LYS A 56 1.17 -18.19 -11.10
N THR A 57 1.29 -18.46 -9.82
CA THR A 57 2.36 -19.27 -9.23
C THR A 57 1.93 -20.72 -9.08
N ASP A 58 2.89 -21.64 -9.12
CA ASP A 58 2.63 -23.05 -8.87
C ASP A 58 2.37 -23.31 -7.37
N SER A 59 1.76 -24.46 -7.07
CA SER A 59 1.41 -24.84 -5.71
C SER A 59 2.65 -24.94 -4.80
N THR A 60 3.80 -25.35 -5.33
CA THR A 60 5.06 -25.48 -4.57
C THR A 60 5.56 -24.11 -4.15
N PHE A 61 5.56 -23.13 -5.06
CA PHE A 61 5.90 -21.75 -4.73
C PHE A 61 4.99 -21.20 -3.64
N ASN A 62 3.68 -21.46 -3.71
CA ASN A 62 2.72 -20.96 -2.71
C ASN A 62 2.97 -21.53 -1.32
N TRP A 63 3.26 -22.83 -1.21
CA TRP A 63 3.65 -23.45 0.05
C TRP A 63 4.97 -22.90 0.60
N GLY A 64 5.94 -22.64 -0.28
CA GLY A 64 7.21 -22.00 0.10
C GLY A 64 7.00 -20.58 0.63
N ALA A 65 6.22 -19.76 -0.09
CA ALA A 65 5.89 -18.39 0.30
C ALA A 65 5.14 -18.33 1.63
N LEU A 66 4.17 -19.24 1.84
CA LEU A 66 3.45 -19.36 3.10
C LEU A 66 4.41 -19.69 4.27
N GLY A 67 5.37 -20.60 4.05
CA GLY A 67 6.39 -20.92 5.05
C GLY A 67 7.21 -19.71 5.48
N VAL A 68 7.66 -18.88 4.53
CA VAL A 68 8.40 -17.64 4.82
C VAL A 68 7.54 -16.66 5.62
N ILE A 69 6.27 -16.47 5.24
CA ILE A 69 5.34 -15.60 5.96
C ILE A 69 5.17 -16.08 7.41
N VAL A 70 4.98 -17.38 7.63
CA VAL A 70 4.83 -17.97 8.97
C VAL A 70 6.08 -17.77 9.81
N ILE A 71 7.27 -18.04 9.27
CA ILE A 71 8.54 -17.83 9.99
C ILE A 71 8.69 -16.36 10.39
N LEU A 72 8.47 -15.44 9.46
CA LEU A 72 8.56 -14.01 9.74
C LEU A 72 7.53 -13.58 10.80
N ALA A 73 6.28 -14.07 10.72
CA ALA A 73 5.25 -13.76 11.71
C ALA A 73 5.67 -14.22 13.12
N ILE A 74 6.19 -15.45 13.24
CA ILE A 74 6.71 -15.98 14.51
C ILE A 74 7.84 -15.09 15.02
N LEU A 75 8.83 -14.78 14.18
CA LEU A 75 9.96 -13.95 14.58
C LEU A 75 9.50 -12.58 15.10
N TYR A 76 8.61 -11.90 14.38
CA TYR A 76 8.11 -10.58 14.78
C TYR A 76 7.16 -10.61 15.98
N ILE A 77 6.53 -11.75 16.32
CA ILE A 77 5.69 -11.86 17.52
C ILE A 77 6.56 -12.09 18.77
N PHE A 78 7.63 -12.88 18.65
CA PHE A 78 8.44 -13.28 19.81
C PHE A 78 9.66 -12.40 20.06
N LEU A 79 10.25 -11.80 19.03
CA LEU A 79 11.49 -11.01 19.13
C LEU A 79 11.28 -9.49 19.05
N TRP A 80 10.06 -9.01 18.81
CA TRP A 80 9.69 -7.59 18.83
C TRP A 80 8.70 -7.34 19.96
#